data_AF-A0A7C4M3W6-F1
#
_entry.id   AF-A0A7C4M3W6-F1
#
_cell.length_a   1.000
_cell.length_b   1.000
_cell.length_c   1.000
_cell.angle_alpha   90.00
_cell.angle_beta   90.00
_cell.angle_gamma   90.00
#
_symmetry.space_group_name_H-M   'P 1'
#
loop_
_entity.id
_entity.type
_entity.pdbx_description
1 polymer ?
#
loop_
_entity_poly.entity_id
_entity_poly.type
_entity_poly.pdbx_seq_one_letter_code
_entity_poly.pdbx_strand_id
1 'polypeptide(L)'
;MEEENLRQLYLFMVAWTAIFIMPIMDYGTRMARYFVQDALGVTTAKPREWWVSTLALTGTAAFLWSYLLQTGTISTIWPIFGICNQLMASIGLTAATAYVLRKRRPIYGLVTFWLVLVFASASIHGATIKILHELLPTRVMAAYVQTAILILFIMLFLVTLIDAVRAYIRRLRTNEV
;
A
#
# COMPACT_ATOMS: atom_id res chain seq x y z
N MET A 1 34.85 14.02 17.22
CA MET A 1 34.56 13.77 15.79
C MET A 1 33.64 12.56 15.60
N GLU A 2 33.94 11.40 16.18
CA GLU A 2 33.11 10.19 15.99
C GLU A 2 31.69 10.32 16.61
N GLU A 3 31.56 10.84 17.84
CA GLU A 3 30.25 11.10 18.47
C GLU A 3 29.40 12.14 17.70
N GLU A 4 30.05 13.15 17.12
CA GLU A 4 29.34 14.17 16.33
C GLU A 4 28.83 13.60 15.01
N ASN A 5 29.60 12.73 14.36
CA ASN A 5 29.17 11.99 13.18
C ASN A 5 28.00 11.05 13.49
N LEU A 6 28.01 10.35 14.64
CA LEU A 6 26.90 9.50 15.08
C LEU A 6 25.63 10.30 15.36
N ARG A 7 25.77 11.47 15.99
CA ARG A 7 24.64 12.39 16.23
C ARG A 7 24.04 12.91 14.93
N GLN A 8 24.88 13.29 13.97
CA GLN A 8 24.42 13.71 12.64
C GLN A 8 23.70 12.58 11.91
N LEU A 9 24.24 11.36 11.96
CA LEU A 9 23.61 10.18 11.36
C LEU A 9 22.26 9.86 12.01
N TYR A 10 22.17 9.96 13.34
CA TYR A 10 20.92 9.77 14.08
C TYR A 10 19.85 10.80 13.69
N LEU A 11 20.22 12.09 13.68
CA LEU A 11 19.30 13.16 13.27
C LEU A 11 18.87 13.00 11.81
N PHE A 12 19.78 12.60 10.93
CA PHE A 12 19.48 12.27 9.55
C PHE A 12 18.49 11.10 9.43
N MET A 13 18.70 10.01 10.17
CA MET A 13 17.79 8.86 10.19
C MET A 13 16.38 9.24 10.66
N VAL A 14 16.28 10.04 11.74
CA VAL A 14 15.00 10.52 12.25
C VAL A 14 14.31 11.44 11.23
N ALA A 15 15.03 12.39 10.64
CA ALA A 15 14.47 13.30 9.64
C ALA A 15 14.04 12.57 8.36
N TRP A 16 14.86 11.66 7.84
CA TRP A 16 14.54 10.83 6.68
C TRP A 16 13.29 9.98 6.93
N THR A 17 13.21 9.36 8.11
CA THR A 17 12.05 8.57 8.51
C THR A 17 10.80 9.45 8.61
N ALA A 18 10.89 10.63 9.23
CA ALA A 18 9.77 11.56 9.36
C ALA A 18 9.22 12.00 8.00
N ILE A 19 10.10 12.32 7.04
CA ILE A 19 9.71 12.73 5.67
C ILE A 19 9.04 11.58 4.90
N PHE A 20 9.41 10.32 5.17
CA PHE A 20 8.76 9.16 4.54
C PHE A 20 7.37 8.88 5.13
N ILE A 21 7.23 8.96 6.46
CA ILE A 21 5.99 8.59 7.15
C ILE A 21 4.92 9.69 7.05
N MET A 22 5.31 10.96 7.12
CA MET A 22 4.35 12.09 7.16
C MET A 22 3.43 12.16 5.93
N PRO A 23 3.90 12.00 4.68
CA PRO A 23 3.02 11.97 3.51
C PRO A 23 2.02 10.82 3.57
N ILE A 24 2.48 9.63 3.98
CA ILE A 24 1.61 8.46 4.12
C ILE A 24 0.49 8.74 5.13
N MET A 25 0.82 9.38 6.26
CA MET A 25 -0.17 9.77 7.25
C MET A 25 -1.18 10.80 6.72
N ASP A 26 -0.72 11.83 6.01
CA ASP A 26 -1.59 12.83 5.38
C ASP A 26 -2.53 12.18 4.34
N TYR A 27 -2.00 11.34 3.45
CA TYR A 27 -2.83 10.58 2.51
C TYR A 27 -3.80 9.63 3.25
N GLY A 28 -3.35 8.98 4.33
CA GLY A 28 -4.16 8.07 5.13
C GLY A 28 -5.34 8.77 5.81
N THR A 29 -5.13 9.95 6.41
CA THR A 29 -6.22 10.73 7.02
C THR A 29 -7.24 11.21 6.00
N ARG A 30 -6.79 11.60 4.80
CA ARG A 30 -7.68 11.97 3.69
C ARG A 30 -8.51 10.78 3.20
N MET A 31 -7.88 9.62 3.01
CA MET A 31 -8.56 8.39 2.61
C MET A 31 -9.56 7.93 3.67
N ALA A 32 -9.19 8.00 4.95
CA ALA A 32 -10.10 7.67 6.05
C ALA A 32 -11.37 8.54 6.03
N ARG A 33 -11.24 9.84 5.80
CA ARG A 33 -12.40 10.73 5.60
C ARG A 33 -13.29 10.25 4.45
N TYR A 34 -12.71 9.92 3.30
CA TYR A 34 -13.49 9.45 2.15
C TYR A 34 -14.20 8.12 2.43
N PHE A 35 -13.55 7.19 3.13
CA PHE A 35 -14.18 5.93 3.55
C PHE A 35 -15.34 6.16 4.53
N VAL A 36 -15.19 7.06 5.49
CA VAL A 36 -16.27 7.39 6.43
C VAL A 36 -17.42 8.11 5.70
N GLN A 37 -17.14 8.98 4.74
CA GLN A 37 -18.16 9.62 3.91
C GLN A 37 -18.96 8.59 3.10
N ASP A 38 -18.26 7.64 2.47
CA ASP A 38 -18.87 6.57 1.66
C ASP A 38 -19.70 5.62 2.53
N ALA A 39 -19.18 5.22 3.70
CA ALA A 39 -19.89 4.35 4.64
C ALA A 39 -21.15 5.00 5.23
N LEU A 40 -21.13 6.33 5.44
CA LEU A 40 -22.29 7.08 5.92
C LEU A 40 -23.25 7.48 4.79
N GLY A 41 -22.94 7.16 3.53
CA GLY A 41 -23.75 7.56 2.38
C GLY A 41 -23.83 9.08 2.18
N VAL A 42 -22.90 9.84 2.78
CA VAL A 42 -22.86 11.30 2.69
C VAL A 42 -22.25 11.67 1.35
N THR A 43 -23.09 11.58 0.31
CA THR A 43 -22.84 12.28 -0.95
C THR A 43 -22.84 13.77 -0.66
N THR A 44 -21.89 14.49 -1.24
CA THR A 44 -21.65 15.93 -1.06
C THR A 44 -22.84 16.77 -1.53
N ALA A 45 -23.96 16.74 -0.80
CA ALA A 45 -25.24 17.20 -1.31
C ALA A 45 -25.52 18.70 -1.06
N LYS A 46 -24.68 19.45 -0.34
CA LYS A 46 -24.88 20.91 -0.21
C LYS A 46 -23.56 21.71 -0.20
N PRO A 47 -23.36 22.65 -1.14
CA PRO A 47 -22.12 23.43 -1.26
C PRO A 47 -21.89 24.45 -0.12
N ARG A 48 -22.84 24.64 0.80
CA ARG A 48 -22.78 25.72 1.80
C ARG A 48 -22.11 25.36 3.13
N GLU A 49 -21.96 24.07 3.45
CA GLU A 49 -21.50 23.58 4.78
C GLU A 49 -20.35 22.55 4.67
N TRP A 50 -19.67 22.46 3.52
CA TRP A 50 -18.67 21.42 3.23
C TRP A 50 -17.45 21.43 4.17
N TRP A 51 -17.14 22.60 4.75
CA TRP A 51 -16.02 22.79 5.67
C TRP A 51 -16.30 22.19 7.05
N VAL A 52 -17.54 22.28 7.55
CA VAL A 52 -17.94 21.71 8.85
C VAL A 52 -17.93 20.19 8.80
N SER A 53 -18.52 19.59 7.76
CA SER A 53 -18.50 18.13 7.58
C SER A 53 -17.08 17.63 7.38
N THR A 54 -16.26 18.34 6.60
CA THR A 54 -14.84 18.00 6.40
C THR A 54 -14.04 18.08 7.70
N LEU A 55 -14.21 19.13 8.51
CA LEU A 55 -13.54 19.26 9.81
C LEU A 55 -14.00 18.18 10.79
N ALA A 56 -15.30 17.90 10.86
CA ALA A 56 -15.83 16.84 11.72
C ALA A 56 -15.24 15.48 11.35
N LEU A 57 -15.27 15.12 10.07
CA LEU A 57 -14.75 13.84 9.59
C LEU A 57 -13.23 13.72 9.73
N THR A 58 -12.48 14.78 9.43
CA THR A 58 -11.02 14.81 9.63
C THR A 58 -10.69 14.74 11.12
N GLY A 59 -11.47 15.39 11.99
CA GLY A 59 -11.36 15.28 13.45
C GLY A 59 -11.62 13.87 13.94
N THR A 60 -12.63 13.18 13.42
CA THR A 60 -12.89 11.76 13.71
C THR A 60 -11.72 10.88 13.24
N ALA A 61 -11.21 11.11 12.03
CA ALA A 61 -10.05 10.36 11.53
C ALA A 61 -8.81 10.59 12.41
N ALA A 62 -8.53 11.83 12.81
CA ALA A 62 -7.43 12.17 13.70
C ALA A 62 -7.59 11.54 15.09
N PHE A 63 -8.82 11.51 15.64
CA PHE A 63 -9.12 10.82 16.88
C PHE A 63 -8.90 9.31 16.77
N LEU A 64 -9.31 8.69 15.66
CA LEU A 64 -9.12 7.26 15.43
C LEU A 64 -7.62 6.90 15.35
N TRP A 65 -6.79 7.76 14.73
CA TRP A 65 -5.33 7.63 14.76
C TRP A 65 -4.78 7.78 16.18
N SER A 66 -5.21 8.80 16.93
CA SER A 66 -4.81 8.98 18.33
C SER A 66 -5.17 7.79 19.21
N TYR A 67 -6.33 7.18 18.98
CA TYR A 67 -6.75 5.96 19.67
C TYR A 67 -5.80 4.79 19.36
N LEU A 68 -5.44 4.57 18.10
CA LEU A 68 -4.46 3.54 17.71
C LEU A 68 -3.08 3.76 18.32
N LEU A 69 -2.68 5.03 18.52
CA LEU A 69 -1.43 5.36 19.22
C LEU A 69 -1.48 4.92 20.69
N GLN A 70 -2.61 5.17 21.36
CA GLN A 70 -2.79 4.84 22.78
C GLN A 70 -2.91 3.33 23.02
N THR A 71 -3.50 2.57 22.10
CA THR A 71 -3.64 1.10 22.23
C THR A 71 -2.36 0.34 21.89
N GLY A 72 -1.31 1.01 21.38
CA GLY A 72 -0.05 0.36 21.00
C GLY A 72 -0.15 -0.59 19.80
N THR A 73 -1.28 -0.60 19.09
CA THR A 73 -1.54 -1.52 17.95
C THR A 73 -0.69 -1.18 16.72
N ILE A 74 0.00 -0.04 16.70
CA ILE A 74 0.85 0.43 15.59
C ILE A 74 1.88 -0.61 15.16
N SER A 75 2.51 -1.30 16.13
CA SER A 75 3.56 -2.30 15.88
C SER A 75 3.06 -3.47 15.03
N THR A 76 1.75 -3.77 15.10
CA THR A 76 1.12 -4.85 14.31
C THR A 76 0.74 -4.39 12.91
N ILE A 77 0.31 -3.13 12.76
CA ILE A 77 -0.14 -2.53 11.50
C ILE A 77 1.04 -2.20 10.60
N TRP A 78 2.16 -1.75 11.17
CA TRP A 78 3.30 -1.25 10.43
C TRP A 78 3.89 -2.25 9.41
N PRO A 79 4.11 -3.53 9.76
CA PRO A 79 4.62 -4.51 8.80
C PRO A 79 3.63 -4.80 7.66
N ILE A 80 2.32 -4.77 7.94
CA ILE A 80 1.28 -4.98 6.93
C ILE A 80 1.26 -3.80 5.95
N PHE A 81 1.42 -2.58 6.47
CA PHE A 81 1.53 -1.38 5.64
C PHE A 81 2.68 -1.50 4.62
N GLY A 82 3.85 -2.00 5.06
CA GLY A 82 4.99 -2.25 4.17
C GLY A 82 4.69 -3.25 3.05
N ILE A 83 4.04 -4.38 3.39
CA ILE A 83 3.66 -5.41 2.41
C ILE A 83 2.65 -4.84 1.39
N CYS A 84 1.62 -4.13 1.85
CA CYS A 84 0.63 -3.51 0.97
C CYS A 84 1.25 -2.48 0.03
N ASN A 85 2.22 -1.69 0.49
CA ASN A 85 2.89 -0.69 -0.34
C ASN A 85 3.72 -1.35 -1.46
N GLN A 86 4.41 -2.46 -1.15
CA GLN A 86 5.17 -3.22 -2.16
C GLN A 86 4.26 -3.87 -3.21
N LEU A 87 3.10 -4.39 -2.81
CA LEU A 87 2.09 -4.90 -3.73
C LEU A 87 1.53 -3.78 -4.63
N MET A 88 1.22 -2.61 -4.06
CA MET A 88 0.74 -1.46 -4.82
C MET A 88 1.78 -0.94 -5.83
N ALA A 89 3.06 -0.91 -5.43
CA ALA A 89 4.16 -0.60 -6.35
C ALA A 89 4.24 -1.60 -7.51
N SER A 90 4.03 -2.89 -7.23
CA SER A 90 4.01 -3.93 -8.26
C SER A 90 2.84 -3.78 -9.24
N ILE A 91 1.65 -3.36 -8.76
CA ILE A 91 0.51 -3.00 -9.64
C ILE A 91 0.84 -1.79 -10.53
N GLY A 92 1.45 -0.75 -9.95
CA GLY A 92 1.89 0.43 -10.70
C GLY A 92 2.91 0.09 -11.79
N LEU A 93 3.90 -0.74 -11.46
CA LEU A 93 4.88 -1.27 -12.42
C LEU A 93 4.21 -2.11 -13.50
N THR A 94 3.20 -2.91 -13.16
CA THR A 94 2.43 -3.69 -14.13
C THR A 94 1.70 -2.78 -15.14
N ALA A 95 1.10 -1.69 -14.68
CA ALA A 95 0.50 -0.68 -15.56
C ALA A 95 1.56 0.02 -16.43
N ALA A 96 2.73 0.34 -15.86
CA ALA A 96 3.85 0.92 -16.61
C ALA A 96 4.37 -0.05 -17.67
N THR A 97 4.50 -1.35 -17.37
CA THR A 97 4.84 -2.41 -18.32
C THR A 97 3.85 -2.42 -19.48
N ALA A 98 2.53 -2.40 -19.19
CA ALA A 98 1.50 -2.35 -20.23
C ALA A 98 1.63 -1.09 -21.11
N TYR A 99 1.95 0.07 -20.52
CA TYR A 99 2.21 1.30 -21.27
C TYR A 99 3.43 1.18 -22.20
N VAL A 100 4.55 0.65 -21.69
CA VAL A 100 5.78 0.45 -22.46
C VAL A 100 5.54 -0.49 -23.64
N LEU A 101 4.80 -1.59 -23.43
CA LEU A 101 4.45 -2.55 -24.49
C LEU A 101 3.63 -1.95 -25.63
N ARG A 102 2.88 -0.87 -25.37
CA ARG A 102 2.10 -0.18 -26.41
C ARG A 102 2.95 0.74 -27.27
N LYS A 103 4.06 1.27 -26.72
CA LYS A 103 4.86 2.35 -27.35
C LYS A 103 6.22 1.89 -27.89
N ARG A 104 6.79 0.80 -27.36
CA ARG A 104 8.18 0.38 -27.63
C ARG A 104 8.24 -1.11 -27.97
N ARG A 105 9.45 -1.57 -28.34
CA ARG A 105 9.71 -3.00 -28.59
C ARG A 105 9.46 -3.83 -27.32
N PRO A 106 8.97 -5.08 -27.46
CA PRO A 106 8.58 -5.91 -26.32
C PRO A 106 9.72 -6.21 -25.34
N ILE A 107 10.98 -6.18 -25.80
CA ILE A 107 12.18 -6.37 -24.98
C ILE A 107 12.25 -5.35 -23.83
N TYR A 108 11.84 -4.10 -24.05
CA TYR A 108 11.82 -3.08 -22.97
C TYR A 108 10.75 -3.38 -21.92
N GLY A 109 9.69 -4.11 -22.29
CA GLY A 109 8.68 -4.58 -21.36
C GLY A 109 9.23 -5.57 -20.33
N LEU A 110 10.18 -6.42 -20.73
CA LEU A 110 10.78 -7.43 -19.85
C LEU A 110 11.49 -6.80 -18.65
N VAL A 111 12.15 -5.65 -18.82
CA VAL A 111 12.85 -4.94 -17.72
C VAL A 111 11.85 -4.53 -16.64
N THR A 112 10.74 -3.92 -17.05
CA THR A 112 9.69 -3.51 -16.10
C THR A 112 8.96 -4.70 -15.49
N PHE A 113 8.71 -5.76 -16.28
CA PHE A 113 8.06 -6.97 -15.81
C PHE A 113 8.93 -7.74 -14.80
N TRP A 114 10.25 -7.77 -14.98
CA TRP A 114 11.16 -8.34 -14.00
C TRP A 114 11.03 -7.66 -12.64
N LEU A 115 10.93 -6.33 -12.60
CA LEU A 115 10.73 -5.59 -11.35
C LEU A 115 9.39 -5.96 -10.69
N VAL A 116 8.32 -6.12 -11.47
CA VAL A 116 7.02 -6.62 -10.96
C VAL A 116 7.20 -7.93 -10.20
N LEU A 117 7.94 -8.89 -10.79
CA LEU A 117 8.20 -10.20 -10.16
C LEU A 117 9.01 -10.09 -8.87
N VAL A 118 10.04 -9.25 -8.84
CA VAL A 118 10.86 -9.02 -7.64
C VAL A 118 10.01 -8.46 -6.49
N PHE A 119 9.23 -7.40 -6.73
CA PHE A 119 8.36 -6.83 -5.69
C PHE A 119 7.25 -7.79 -5.27
N ALA A 120 6.64 -8.52 -6.22
CA ALA A 120 5.60 -9.49 -5.95
C ALA A 120 6.10 -10.63 -5.06
N SER A 121 7.25 -11.23 -5.41
CA SER A 121 7.84 -12.33 -4.66
C SER A 121 8.24 -11.93 -3.24
N ALA A 122 8.90 -10.77 -3.07
CA ALA A 122 9.24 -10.24 -1.76
C ALA A 122 8.00 -10.00 -0.89
N SER A 123 6.94 -9.44 -1.47
CA SER A 123 5.68 -9.16 -0.77
C SER A 123 4.96 -10.43 -0.34
N ILE A 124 4.85 -11.42 -1.24
CA ILE A 124 4.20 -12.71 -0.93
C ILE A 124 4.96 -13.45 0.16
N HIS A 125 6.29 -13.42 0.10
CA HIS A 125 7.13 -14.02 1.14
C HIS A 125 6.91 -13.34 2.51
N GLY A 126 6.99 -12.01 2.57
CA GLY A 126 6.75 -11.25 3.81
C GLY A 126 5.34 -11.47 4.37
N ALA A 127 4.33 -11.51 3.49
CA ALA A 127 2.95 -11.83 3.89
C ALA A 127 2.82 -13.23 4.47
N THR A 128 3.47 -14.22 3.85
CA THR A 128 3.42 -15.61 4.31
C THR A 128 4.02 -15.74 5.71
N ILE A 129 5.19 -15.12 5.95
CA ILE A 129 5.81 -15.12 7.28
C ILE A 129 4.88 -14.45 8.29
N LYS A 130 4.34 -13.27 7.97
CA LYS A 130 3.44 -12.52 8.84
C LYS A 130 2.19 -13.32 9.21
N ILE A 131 1.55 -13.96 8.23
CA ILE A 131 0.34 -14.77 8.45
C ILE A 131 0.66 -15.97 9.32
N LEU A 132 1.68 -16.75 8.97
CA LEU A 132 1.96 -18.04 9.61
C LEU A 132 2.56 -17.89 11.00
N HIS A 133 3.46 -16.93 11.20
CA HIS A 133 4.26 -16.83 12.43
C HIS A 133 3.74 -15.78 13.42
N GLU A 134 3.01 -14.77 12.96
CA GLU A 134 2.52 -13.70 13.84
C GLU A 134 0.99 -13.68 13.96
N LEU A 135 0.26 -13.72 12.85
CA LEU A 135 -1.19 -13.50 12.89
C LEU A 135 -1.97 -14.75 13.34
N LEU A 136 -1.71 -15.91 12.74
CA LEU A 136 -2.39 -17.17 13.11
C LEU A 136 -2.13 -17.62 14.55
N PRO A 137 -0.88 -17.52 15.09
CA PRO A 137 -0.61 -17.98 16.46
C PRO A 137 -1.22 -17.10 17.55
N THR A 138 -1.46 -15.82 17.26
CA THR A 138 -2.00 -14.86 18.24
C THR A 138 -3.45 -15.18 18.64
N ARG A 139 -4.23 -15.88 17.78
CA ARG A 139 -5.61 -16.33 18.05
C ARG A 139 -6.60 -15.24 18.50
N VAL A 140 -6.34 -13.98 18.15
CA VAL A 140 -7.24 -12.85 18.40
C VAL A 140 -8.07 -12.54 17.15
N MET A 141 -9.31 -12.10 17.34
CA MET A 141 -10.22 -11.76 16.23
C MET A 141 -9.63 -10.73 15.27
N ALA A 142 -8.92 -9.73 15.79
CA ALA A 142 -8.23 -8.74 14.97
C ALA A 142 -7.20 -9.34 14.01
N ALA A 143 -6.48 -10.40 14.43
CA ALA A 143 -5.48 -11.05 13.60
C ALA A 143 -6.11 -11.90 12.48
N TYR A 144 -7.26 -12.52 12.74
CA TYR A 144 -8.03 -13.21 11.70
C TYR A 144 -8.58 -12.25 10.65
N VAL A 145 -9.12 -11.09 11.08
CA VAL A 145 -9.58 -10.04 10.16
C VAL A 145 -8.41 -9.52 9.31
N GLN A 146 -7.26 -9.24 9.92
CA GLN A 146 -6.06 -8.82 9.18
C GLN A 146 -5.57 -9.87 8.18
N THR A 147 -5.59 -11.15 8.58
CA THR A 147 -5.22 -12.26 7.70
C THR A 147 -6.15 -12.35 6.50
N ALA A 148 -7.46 -12.24 6.70
CA ALA A 148 -8.46 -12.28 5.63
C ALA A 148 -8.25 -11.12 4.63
N ILE A 149 -8.02 -9.91 5.12
CA ILE A 149 -7.74 -8.73 4.28
C ILE A 149 -6.46 -8.93 3.46
N LEU A 150 -5.39 -9.43 4.07
CA LEU A 150 -4.12 -9.63 3.39
C LEU A 150 -4.20 -10.72 2.30
N ILE A 151 -4.90 -11.82 2.59
CA ILE A 151 -5.19 -12.87 1.60
C ILE A 151 -6.00 -12.29 0.43
N LEU A 152 -7.04 -11.51 0.72
CA LEU A 152 -7.84 -10.85 -0.32
C LEU A 152 -6.96 -9.95 -1.20
N PHE A 153 -6.07 -9.14 -0.60
CA PHE A 153 -5.15 -8.28 -1.34
C PHE A 153 -4.20 -9.07 -2.25
N ILE A 154 -3.62 -10.16 -1.75
CA ILE A 154 -2.76 -11.03 -2.55
C ILE A 154 -3.54 -11.68 -3.69
N MET A 155 -4.77 -12.14 -3.43
CA MET A 155 -5.63 -12.73 -4.46
C MET A 155 -5.95 -11.72 -5.58
N LEU A 156 -6.37 -10.50 -5.21
CA LEU A 156 -6.61 -9.43 -6.17
C LEU A 156 -5.35 -9.10 -6.97
N PHE A 157 -4.20 -9.04 -6.30
CA PHE A 157 -2.92 -8.82 -6.97
C PHE A 157 -2.58 -9.94 -7.96
N LEU A 158 -2.76 -11.21 -7.59
CA LEU A 158 -2.51 -12.35 -8.48
C LEU A 158 -3.40 -12.30 -9.73
N VAL A 159 -4.66 -11.90 -9.59
CA VAL A 159 -5.55 -11.68 -10.74
C VAL A 159 -4.97 -10.62 -11.67
N THR A 160 -4.53 -9.47 -11.14
CA THR A 160 -3.93 -8.41 -11.96
C THR A 160 -2.65 -8.85 -12.66
N LEU A 161 -1.83 -9.68 -11.99
CA LEU A 161 -0.60 -10.21 -12.57
C LEU A 161 -0.90 -11.18 -13.72
N ILE A 162 -1.90 -12.05 -13.55
CA ILE A 162 -2.34 -12.98 -14.61
C ILE A 162 -2.81 -12.20 -15.84
N ASP A 163 -3.63 -11.15 -15.65
CA ASP A 163 -4.14 -10.35 -16.76
C ASP A 163 -3.02 -9.59 -17.47
N ALA A 164 -2.02 -9.12 -16.74
CA ALA A 164 -0.84 -8.50 -17.31
C ALA A 164 0.01 -9.47 -18.14
N VAL A 165 0.25 -10.68 -17.63
CA VAL A 165 0.97 -11.73 -18.38
C VAL A 165 0.20 -12.12 -19.64
N ARG A 166 -1.11 -12.30 -19.54
CA ARG A 166 -1.97 -12.57 -20.71
C ARG A 166 -1.92 -11.44 -21.74
N ALA A 167 -1.91 -10.19 -21.30
CA ALA A 167 -1.75 -9.04 -22.17
C ALA A 167 -0.37 -9.03 -22.86
N TYR A 168 0.69 -9.37 -22.13
CA TYR A 168 2.05 -9.47 -22.64
C TYR A 168 2.18 -10.55 -23.74
N ILE A 169 1.70 -11.77 -23.47
CA ILE A 169 1.77 -12.90 -24.41
C ILE A 169 0.97 -12.61 -25.68
N ARG A 170 -0.25 -12.04 -25.55
CA ARG A 170 -1.06 -11.66 -26.71
C ARG A 170 -0.32 -10.72 -27.65
N ARG A 171 0.43 -9.76 -27.09
CA ARG A 171 1.19 -8.77 -27.86
C ARG A 171 2.40 -9.37 -28.58
N LEU A 172 3.08 -10.34 -27.97
CA LEU A 172 4.17 -11.07 -28.63
C LEU A 172 3.65 -11.82 -29.86
N ARG A 173 2.52 -12.52 -29.73
CA ARG A 173 1.91 -13.27 -30.82
C ARG A 173 1.40 -12.40 -31.99
N THR A 174 1.07 -11.12 -31.74
CA THR A 174 0.62 -10.20 -32.80
C THR A 174 1.75 -9.52 -33.57
N ASN A 175 2.99 -9.55 -33.07
CA ASN A 175 4.15 -8.97 -33.74
C ASN A 175 4.86 -9.97 -34.67
N GLU A 176 4.41 -11.23 -34.73
CA GLU A 176 4.95 -12.28 -35.62
C GLU A 176 4.15 -12.42 -36.94
N VAL A 177 3.26 -11.48 -37.25
CA VAL A 177 2.57 -11.32 -38.55
C VAL A 177 2.88 -9.95 -39.12
#